data_AF-A0A953GKH9-F1
#
_entry.id   AF-A0A953GKH9-F1
#
_cell.length_a   1.000
_cell.length_b   1.000
_cell.length_c   1.000
_cell.angle_alpha   90.00
_cell.angle_beta   90.00
_cell.angle_gamma   90.00
#
_symmetry.space_group_name_H-M   'P 1'
#
loop_
_entity.id
_entity.type
_entity.pdbx_description
1 polymer ?
#
loop_
_entity_poly.entity_id
_entity_poly.type
_entity_poly.pdbx_seq_one_letter_code
_entity_poly.pdbx_strand_id
1 'polypeptide(L)'
;MIQEIDQSFQYSQPHARTPEQSRAVRKKILMVTLLLSAITIFEVAVGIIWSKTHVGATSGTWQLIKYTYIVLTLIKAGYIVLVFMHLGDESKSLRTTILLPFILIIYFIWIMLIEGNDIVQYLQSVLK
;
A
#
# COMPACT_ATOMS: atom_id res chain seq x y z
N MET A 1 -3.42 36.89 -23.09
CA MET A 1 -3.53 36.88 -21.62
C MET A 1 -3.21 35.51 -21.01
N ILE A 2 -3.99 34.44 -21.24
CA ILE A 2 -3.70 33.10 -20.65
C ILE A 2 -2.34 32.51 -21.13
N GLN A 3 -1.97 32.69 -22.40
CA GLN A 3 -0.68 32.22 -22.92
C GLN A 3 0.56 32.95 -22.34
N GLU A 4 0.47 34.26 -22.06
CA GLU A 4 1.58 35.01 -21.45
C GLU A 4 1.78 34.67 -19.98
N ILE A 5 0.69 34.35 -19.26
CA ILE A 5 0.76 33.90 -17.87
C ILE A 5 1.42 32.52 -17.81
N ASP A 6 1.10 31.60 -18.72
CA ASP A 6 1.75 30.29 -18.82
C ASP A 6 3.25 30.43 -19.14
N GLN A 7 3.60 31.32 -20.07
CA GLN A 7 4.98 31.52 -20.53
C GLN A 7 5.88 32.24 -19.51
N SER A 8 5.34 33.18 -18.71
CA SER A 8 6.07 33.85 -17.62
C SER A 8 6.30 32.93 -16.41
N PHE A 9 5.37 32.02 -16.14
CA PHE A 9 5.54 30.97 -15.11
C PHE A 9 6.59 29.93 -15.54
N GLN A 10 6.62 29.59 -16.83
CA GLN A 10 7.58 28.64 -17.42
C GLN A 10 9.02 29.18 -17.44
N TYR A 11 9.23 30.48 -17.68
CA TYR A 11 10.55 31.13 -17.73
C TYR A 11 11.20 31.31 -16.34
N SER A 12 10.39 31.41 -15.29
CA SER A 12 10.88 31.58 -13.90
C SER A 12 11.36 30.26 -13.26
N GLN A 13 11.21 29.13 -13.94
CA GLN A 13 11.53 27.79 -13.46
C GLN A 13 12.62 27.15 -14.34
N PRO A 14 13.92 27.29 -14.00
CA PRO A 14 15.03 26.76 -14.81
C PRO A 14 15.07 25.22 -14.89
N HIS A 15 14.17 24.52 -14.18
CA HIS A 15 13.99 23.07 -14.19
C HIS A 15 12.60 22.64 -14.70
N ALA A 16 11.90 23.51 -15.44
CA ALA A 16 10.59 23.21 -16.00
C ALA A 16 10.66 21.99 -16.91
N ARG A 17 10.11 20.87 -16.43
CA ARG A 17 9.99 19.60 -17.15
C ARG A 17 9.21 19.85 -18.45
N THR A 18 9.69 19.32 -19.58
CA THR A 18 9.04 19.56 -20.88
C THR A 18 7.57 19.11 -20.83
N PRO A 19 6.65 19.77 -21.57
CA PRO A 19 5.23 19.43 -21.52
C PRO A 19 4.96 17.95 -21.89
N GLU A 20 5.84 17.33 -22.68
CA GLU A 20 5.78 15.91 -23.02
C GLU A 20 6.14 15.00 -21.84
N GLN A 21 7.23 15.29 -21.12
CA GLN A 21 7.66 14.54 -19.94
C GLN A 21 6.63 14.57 -18.80
N SER A 22 5.96 15.72 -18.60
CA SER A 22 4.90 15.87 -17.59
C SER A 22 3.64 15.04 -17.91
N ARG A 23 3.31 14.87 -19.19
CA ARG A 23 2.18 14.03 -19.63
C ARG A 23 2.46 12.54 -19.42
N ALA A 24 3.69 12.08 -19.67
CA ALA A 24 4.07 10.68 -19.47
C ALA A 24 3.98 10.26 -18.00
N VAL A 25 4.44 11.10 -17.07
CA VAL A 25 4.36 10.83 -15.62
C VAL A 25 2.91 10.76 -15.15
N ARG A 26 2.06 11.73 -15.55
CA ARG A 26 0.64 11.73 -15.19
C ARG A 26 -0.10 10.48 -15.69
N LYS A 27 0.22 10.01 -16.91
CA LYS A 27 -0.34 8.77 -17.47
C LYS A 27 0.07 7.54 -16.67
N LYS A 28 1.34 7.43 -16.26
CA LYS A 28 1.81 6.31 -15.41
C LYS A 28 1.08 6.28 -14.06
N ILE A 29 0.96 7.43 -13.41
CA ILE A 29 0.24 7.57 -12.14
C ILE A 29 -1.22 7.14 -12.32
N LEU A 30 -1.93 7.67 -13.32
CA LEU A 30 -3.32 7.31 -13.58
C LEU A 30 -3.52 5.83 -13.89
N MET A 31 -2.64 5.24 -14.70
CA MET A 31 -2.68 3.81 -15.01
C MET A 31 -2.54 2.97 -13.74
N VAL A 32 -1.58 3.32 -12.88
CA VAL A 32 -1.30 2.58 -11.64
C VAL A 32 -2.42 2.77 -10.63
N THR A 33 -2.94 3.99 -10.45
CA THR A 33 -4.10 4.26 -9.59
C THR A 33 -5.30 3.42 -10.03
N LEU A 34 -5.56 3.34 -11.33
CA LEU A 34 -6.72 2.62 -11.85
C LEU A 34 -6.55 1.10 -11.69
N LEU A 35 -5.36 0.56 -11.96
CA LEU A 35 -5.02 -0.84 -11.72
C LEU A 35 -5.19 -1.22 -10.23
N LEU A 36 -4.64 -0.40 -9.33
CA LEU A 36 -4.72 -0.65 -7.89
C LEU A 36 -6.12 -0.43 -7.32
N SER A 37 -6.91 0.47 -7.91
CA SER A 37 -8.32 0.63 -7.56
C SER A 37 -9.10 -0.62 -7.97
N ALA A 38 -8.90 -1.12 -9.20
CA ALA A 38 -9.59 -2.31 -9.69
C ALA A 38 -9.30 -3.55 -8.82
N ILE A 39 -8.03 -3.81 -8.47
CA ILE A 39 -7.69 -4.95 -7.60
C ILE A 39 -8.26 -4.79 -6.19
N THR A 40 -8.33 -3.56 -5.66
CA THR A 40 -8.93 -3.29 -4.33
C THR A 40 -10.44 -3.52 -4.35
N ILE A 41 -11.13 -3.06 -5.41
CA ILE A 41 -12.56 -3.29 -5.58
C ILE A 41 -12.85 -4.79 -5.68
N PHE A 42 -12.03 -5.51 -6.45
CA PHE A 42 -12.14 -6.96 -6.58
C PHE A 42 -11.94 -7.67 -5.24
N GLU A 43 -10.91 -7.32 -4.49
CA GLU A 43 -10.62 -7.87 -3.17
C GLU A 43 -11.81 -7.67 -2.21
N VAL A 44 -12.37 -6.46 -2.16
CA VAL A 44 -13.57 -6.13 -1.36
C VAL A 44 -14.80 -6.88 -1.83
N ALA A 45 -15.02 -6.99 -3.13
CA ALA A 45 -16.14 -7.77 -3.66
C ALA A 45 -16.04 -9.25 -3.24
N VAL A 46 -14.84 -9.85 -3.32
CA VAL A 46 -14.60 -11.23 -2.86
C VAL A 46 -14.84 -11.35 -1.36
N GLY A 47 -14.38 -10.38 -0.56
CA GLY A 47 -14.61 -10.35 0.88
C GLY A 47 -16.09 -10.25 1.28
N ILE A 48 -16.90 -9.51 0.51
CA ILE A 48 -18.34 -9.37 0.73
C ILE A 48 -19.09 -10.65 0.32
N ILE A 49 -18.77 -11.21 -0.86
CA ILE A 49 -19.46 -12.40 -1.40
C ILE A 49 -19.15 -13.64 -0.55
N TRP A 50 -17.88 -13.88 -0.21
CA TRP A 50 -17.45 -14.97 0.67
C TRP A 50 -17.37 -14.54 2.15
N SER A 51 -18.31 -13.70 2.58
CA SER A 51 -18.39 -13.21 3.95
C SER A 51 -18.59 -14.35 4.96
N LYS A 52 -18.22 -14.06 6.22
CA LYS A 52 -18.30 -14.92 7.41
C LYS A 52 -19.64 -15.66 7.55
N THR A 53 -20.72 -15.06 7.04
CA THR A 53 -22.09 -15.58 7.06
C THR A 53 -22.33 -16.73 6.07
N HIS A 54 -21.62 -16.77 4.94
CA HIS A 54 -21.80 -17.78 3.89
C HIS A 54 -20.91 -19.02 4.06
N VAL A 55 -19.75 -18.85 4.70
CA VAL A 55 -18.69 -19.88 4.73
C VAL A 55 -18.51 -20.51 6.12
N GLY A 56 -19.21 -20.01 7.13
CA GLY A 56 -19.08 -20.43 8.52
C GLY A 56 -17.79 -19.91 9.17
N ALA A 57 -17.89 -19.34 10.37
CA ALA A 57 -16.77 -18.66 11.05
C ALA A 57 -15.55 -19.56 11.37
N THR A 58 -15.75 -20.89 11.35
CA THR A 58 -14.79 -21.91 11.79
C THR A 58 -14.23 -22.76 10.64
N SER A 59 -14.51 -22.41 9.39
CA SER A 59 -13.97 -23.13 8.23
C SER A 59 -12.58 -22.62 7.87
N GLY A 60 -11.69 -23.54 7.42
CA GLY A 60 -10.34 -23.18 6.95
C GLY A 60 -10.36 -22.13 5.82
N THR A 61 -11.45 -22.07 5.05
CA THR A 61 -11.69 -21.10 4.00
C THR A 61 -11.74 -19.66 4.53
N TRP A 62 -12.34 -19.41 5.71
CA TRP A 62 -12.37 -18.07 6.31
C TRP A 62 -10.98 -17.61 6.75
N GLN A 63 -10.14 -18.52 7.25
CA GLN A 63 -8.76 -18.19 7.59
C GLN A 63 -7.95 -17.85 6.33
N LEU A 64 -8.09 -18.63 5.26
CA LEU A 64 -7.43 -18.37 3.99
C LEU A 64 -7.77 -16.99 3.43
N ILE A 65 -9.06 -16.61 3.44
CA ILE A 65 -9.51 -15.29 2.95
C ILE A 65 -8.83 -14.16 3.73
N LYS A 66 -8.77 -14.26 5.06
CA LYS A 66 -8.12 -13.25 5.90
C LYS A 66 -6.63 -13.11 5.58
N TYR A 67 -5.90 -14.22 5.45
CA TYR A 67 -4.48 -14.16 5.13
C TYR A 67 -4.23 -13.59 3.74
N THR A 68 -5.02 -14.01 2.74
CA THR A 68 -4.97 -13.46 1.38
C THR A 68 -5.18 -11.94 1.37
N TYR A 69 -6.14 -11.45 2.15
CA TYR A 69 -6.41 -10.02 2.30
C TYR A 69 -5.20 -9.23 2.82
N ILE A 70 -4.58 -9.75 3.88
CA ILE A 70 -3.38 -9.13 4.47
C ILE A 70 -2.24 -9.10 3.45
N VAL A 71 -2.01 -10.21 2.75
CA VAL A 71 -0.93 -10.32 1.75
C VAL A 71 -1.17 -9.39 0.56
N LEU A 72 -2.36 -9.37 -0.03
CA LEU A 72 -2.65 -8.45 -1.14
C LEU A 72 -2.51 -6.98 -0.70
N THR A 73 -2.94 -6.64 0.51
CA THR A 73 -2.82 -5.27 1.05
C THR A 73 -1.34 -4.86 1.16
N LEU A 74 -0.47 -5.76 1.60
CA LEU A 74 0.98 -5.50 1.66
C LEU A 74 1.60 -5.34 0.26
N ILE A 75 1.24 -6.20 -0.69
CA ILE A 75 1.71 -6.10 -2.09
C ILE A 75 1.29 -4.76 -2.69
N LYS A 76 0.02 -4.38 -2.51
CA LYS A 76 -0.54 -3.08 -2.90
C LYS A 76 0.26 -1.93 -2.29
N ALA A 77 0.48 -1.96 -0.98
CA ALA A 77 1.20 -0.89 -0.28
C ALA A 77 2.63 -0.74 -0.82
N GLY A 78 3.34 -1.86 -1.04
CA GLY A 78 4.65 -1.85 -1.67
C GLY A 78 4.64 -1.27 -3.10
N TYR A 79 3.66 -1.65 -3.91
CA TYR A 79 3.49 -1.11 -5.26
C TYR A 79 3.21 0.40 -5.25
N ILE A 80 2.43 0.89 -4.28
CA ILE A 80 2.16 2.32 -4.11
C ILE A 80 3.45 3.07 -3.81
N VAL A 81 4.22 2.61 -2.82
CA VAL A 81 5.46 3.29 -2.38
C VAL A 81 6.48 3.35 -3.51
N LEU A 82 6.65 2.26 -4.27
CA LEU A 82 7.61 2.23 -5.38
C LEU A 82 7.21 3.16 -6.52
N VAL A 83 5.91 3.26 -6.85
CA VAL A 83 5.44 3.97 -8.04
C VAL A 83 5.03 5.42 -7.76
N PHE A 84 4.26 5.70 -6.70
CA PHE A 84 3.75 7.05 -6.43
C PHE A 84 4.77 7.95 -5.76
N MET A 85 5.67 7.38 -4.96
CA MET A 85 6.73 8.18 -4.36
C MET A 85 7.94 8.34 -5.28
N HIS A 86 7.88 7.89 -6.54
CA HIS A 86 8.97 8.03 -7.53
C HIS A 86 10.32 7.42 -7.07
N LEU A 87 10.28 6.60 -6.03
CA LEU A 87 11.44 6.01 -5.36
C LEU A 87 12.21 4.99 -6.19
N GLY A 88 11.65 4.56 -7.31
CA GLY A 88 12.30 3.64 -8.26
C GLY A 88 13.38 4.29 -9.11
N ASP A 89 13.23 5.57 -9.44
CA ASP A 89 14.14 6.31 -10.33
C ASP A 89 15.02 7.32 -9.55
N GLU A 90 14.80 7.45 -8.23
CA GLU A 90 15.47 8.42 -7.35
C GLU A 90 16.56 7.81 -6.45
N SER A 91 17.27 8.68 -5.72
CA SER A 91 18.45 8.29 -4.94
C SER A 91 18.19 7.15 -3.94
N LYS A 92 19.14 6.20 -3.88
CA LYS A 92 19.08 5.03 -2.98
C LYS A 92 18.91 5.41 -1.50
N SER A 93 19.36 6.60 -1.11
CA SER A 93 19.20 7.15 0.23
C SER A 93 17.74 7.44 0.56
N LEU A 94 17.02 8.13 -0.34
CA LEU A 94 15.60 8.43 -0.16
C LEU A 94 14.74 7.16 -0.12
N ARG A 95 15.09 6.17 -0.97
CA ARG A 95 14.44 4.86 -0.96
C ARG A 95 14.55 4.16 0.38
N THR A 96 15.74 4.15 0.97
CA THR A 96 16.00 3.47 2.24
C THR A 96 15.28 4.14 3.40
N THR A 97 15.29 5.47 3.47
CA THR A 97 14.63 6.24 4.53
C THR A 97 13.12 6.00 4.60
N ILE A 98 12.47 5.81 3.45
CA ILE A 98 11.04 5.52 3.41
C ILE A 98 10.75 4.03 3.58
N LEU A 99 11.58 3.10 3.09
CA LEU A 99 11.36 1.66 3.29
C LEU A 99 11.60 1.22 4.74
N LEU A 100 12.57 1.83 5.43
CA LEU A 100 12.99 1.47 6.78
C LEU A 100 11.83 1.48 7.80
N PRO A 101 11.01 2.54 7.93
CA PRO A 101 9.89 2.54 8.87
C PRO A 101 8.84 1.46 8.56
N PHE A 102 8.62 1.10 7.29
CA PHE A 102 7.68 0.03 6.92
C PHE A 102 8.16 -1.35 7.43
N ILE A 103 9.44 -1.63 7.28
CA ILE A 103 10.03 -2.89 7.78
C ILE A 103 9.95 -2.95 9.31
N LEU A 104 10.21 -1.82 9.98
CA LEU A 104 10.12 -1.73 11.44
C LEU A 104 8.68 -1.98 11.92
N ILE A 105 7.67 -1.41 11.27
CA ILE A 105 6.25 -1.66 11.61
C ILE A 105 5.91 -3.14 11.50
N ILE A 106 6.32 -3.82 10.41
CA ILE A 106 6.05 -5.25 10.21
C ILE A 106 6.73 -6.08 11.32
N TYR A 107 7.99 -5.74 11.63
CA TYR A 107 8.73 -6.39 12.72
C TYR A 107 8.09 -6.17 14.10
N PHE A 108 7.59 -4.96 14.35
CA PHE A 108 6.89 -4.61 15.59
C PHE A 108 5.58 -5.38 15.76
N ILE A 109 4.77 -5.49 14.70
CA ILE A 109 3.55 -6.30 14.71
C ILE A 109 3.89 -7.76 15.01
N TRP A 110 4.97 -8.28 14.43
CA TRP A 110 5.41 -9.66 14.66
C TRP A 110 5.77 -9.93 16.12
N ILE A 111 6.54 -9.04 16.76
CA ILE A 111 6.86 -9.13 18.20
C ILE A 111 5.58 -9.10 19.04
N MET A 112 4.68 -8.14 18.79
CA MET A 112 3.43 -8.03 19.55
C MET A 112 2.55 -9.27 19.44
N LEU A 113 2.54 -9.95 18.29
CA LEU A 113 1.76 -11.18 18.12
C LEU A 113 2.31 -12.35 18.94
N ILE A 114 3.64 -12.46 19.09
CA ILE A 114 4.28 -13.51 19.88
C ILE A 114 4.06 -13.25 21.37
N GLU A 115 4.49 -12.08 21.86
CA GLU A 115 4.35 -11.70 23.27
C GLU A 115 2.87 -11.68 23.72
N GLY A 116 1.98 -11.22 22.83
CA GLY A 116 0.55 -11.23 23.08
C GLY A 116 -0.03 -12.65 23.23
N ASN A 117 0.45 -13.61 22.43
CA ASN A 117 0.02 -15.00 22.55
C ASN A 117 0.50 -15.63 23.88
N ASP A 118 1.73 -15.34 24.27
CA ASP A 118 2.33 -15.90 25.49
C ASP A 118 1.63 -15.40 26.75
N ILE A 119 1.28 -14.11 26.80
CA ILE A 119 0.48 -13.54 27.89
C ILE A 119 -0.91 -14.18 27.97
N VAL A 120 -1.58 -14.39 26.83
CA VAL A 120 -2.90 -15.05 26.80
C VAL A 120 -2.82 -16.47 27.35
N GLN A 121 -1.78 -17.23 26.99
CA GLN A 121 -1.60 -18.58 27.51
C GLN A 121 -1.31 -18.59 29.01
N TYR A 122 -0.48 -17.66 29.49
CA TYR A 122 -0.19 -17.51 30.91
C TYR A 122 -1.45 -17.19 31.72
N LEU A 123 -2.28 -16.24 31.27
CA LEU A 123 -3.54 -15.89 31.95
C LEU A 123 -4.51 -17.07 32.01
N GLN A 124 -4.60 -17.86 30.93
CA GLN A 124 -5.42 -19.08 30.91
C GLN A 124 -4.91 -20.17 31.86
N SER A 125 -3.60 -20.22 32.12
CA SER A 125 -3.01 -21.17 33.07
C SER A 125 -3.20 -20.78 34.54
N VAL A 126 -3.33 -19.48 34.84
CA VAL A 126 -3.55 -18.96 36.20
C VAL A 126 -5.04 -18.94 36.58
N LEU A 127 -5.94 -18.81 35.60
CA LEU A 127 -7.39 -18.80 35.79
C LEU A 127 -8.06 -20.20 35.77
N LYS A 128 -7.30 -21.26 35.45
CA LYS A 128 -7.71 -22.66 35.59
C LYS A 128 -7.21 -23.25 36.90
#